data_AF-A0A514XIG5-F1
#
_entry.id   AF-A0A514XIG5-F1
#
_cell.length_a   1.000
_cell.length_b   1.000
_cell.length_c   1.000
_cell.angle_alpha   90.00
_cell.angle_beta   90.00
_cell.angle_gamma   90.00
#
_symmetry.space_group_name_H-M   'P 1'
#
loop_
_entity.id
_entity.type
_entity.pdbx_description
1 polymer ?
#
loop_
_entity_poly.entity_id
_entity_poly.type
_entity_poly.pdbx_seq_one_letter_code
_entity_poly.pdbx_strand_id
1 'polypeptide(L)'
;MLSEMSSNINLAKLNYQRGHYQEACDNSERICSDAEAIGDLQSWLFGVRFLIQASSELGKLDHFHKHFSKLLVYEKENASSEIYGKVLHNIGLWKMALGDNTHAKEYFQKALHECTQAQDLETVSRLLQELAIVTMNENPIEALKYLDKALLLTQELNLEEIHTSCLVVKSHVFLDEKRADDALDAIWKAYEKAQQNSLHYLIVYILVQMAAVYEAQGKRNEAAIYRSLAMKGMGSEGSTRLRTVKAQLAKENHVSSEADLIIDSTSFKVKTTSKGSVDFKNQHILFDLLKLFAQNQGIRFTKSQLIEKVWGYAYDPAVHDNLIYVSIKRLRNLLEPDANSASIVLRDRKGYYLPPNITVRVIAN
;
A
#
# COMPACT_ATOMS: atom_id res chain seq x y z
N MET A 1 22.07 -27.55 17.03
CA MET A 1 22.80 -26.29 16.79
C MET A 1 22.90 -25.93 15.31
N LEU A 2 23.80 -26.48 14.48
CA LEU A 2 23.91 -26.04 13.06
C LEU A 2 22.61 -26.22 12.23
N SER A 3 21.95 -27.37 12.33
CA SER A 3 20.67 -27.61 11.62
C SER A 3 19.52 -26.72 12.13
N GLU A 4 19.56 -26.33 13.40
CA GLU A 4 18.54 -25.47 14.01
C GLU A 4 18.77 -24.01 13.62
N MET A 5 20.03 -23.56 13.58
CA MET A 5 20.40 -22.21 13.12
C MET A 5 20.01 -22.01 11.65
N SER A 6 20.28 -22.98 10.77
CA SER A 6 19.83 -22.92 9.37
C SER A 6 18.31 -22.89 9.24
N SER A 7 17.59 -23.59 10.13
CA SER A 7 16.12 -23.51 10.19
C SER A 7 15.66 -22.12 10.61
N ASN A 8 16.25 -21.55 11.67
CA ASN A 8 15.93 -20.22 12.16
C ASN A 8 16.23 -19.13 11.12
N ILE A 9 17.31 -19.25 10.33
CA ILE A 9 17.63 -18.35 9.20
C ILE A 9 16.48 -18.29 8.19
N ASN A 10 15.99 -19.46 7.78
CA ASN A 10 14.87 -19.56 6.83
C ASN A 10 13.57 -19.04 7.43
N LEU A 11 13.30 -19.35 8.71
CA LEU A 11 12.11 -18.89 9.42
C LEU A 11 12.11 -17.37 9.64
N ALA A 12 13.24 -16.77 10.01
CA ALA A 12 13.37 -15.32 10.17
C ALA A 12 13.03 -14.59 8.87
N LYS A 13 13.62 -15.04 7.75
CA LYS A 13 13.33 -14.49 6.41
C LYS A 13 11.85 -14.67 6.04
N LEU A 14 11.30 -15.88 6.19
CA LEU A 14 9.93 -16.18 5.80
C LEU A 14 8.91 -15.39 6.65
N ASN A 15 9.11 -15.33 7.96
CA ASN A 15 8.23 -14.58 8.87
C ASN A 15 8.29 -13.09 8.54
N TYR A 16 9.47 -12.54 8.26
CA TYR A 16 9.60 -11.16 7.81
C TYR A 16 8.84 -10.90 6.50
N GLN A 17 9.02 -11.76 5.49
CA GLN A 17 8.33 -11.64 4.20
C GLN A 17 6.79 -11.73 4.32
N ARG A 18 6.30 -12.44 5.34
CA ARG A 18 4.87 -12.54 5.66
C ARG A 18 4.35 -11.40 6.54
N GLY A 19 5.22 -10.53 7.06
CA GLY A 19 4.85 -9.47 7.99
C GLY A 19 4.68 -9.93 9.44
N HIS A 20 5.10 -11.16 9.77
CA HIS A 20 5.12 -11.70 11.13
C HIS A 20 6.38 -11.19 11.86
N TYR A 21 6.41 -9.89 12.15
CA TYR A 21 7.62 -9.21 12.62
C TYR A 21 8.08 -9.67 14.01
N GLN A 22 7.17 -10.04 14.91
CA GLN A 22 7.55 -10.52 16.25
C GLN A 22 8.27 -11.87 16.15
N GLU A 23 7.72 -12.80 15.38
CA GLU A 23 8.34 -14.10 15.12
C GLU A 23 9.66 -13.93 14.36
N ALA A 24 9.76 -12.96 13.45
CA ALA A 24 11.03 -12.65 12.78
C ALA A 24 12.09 -12.15 13.78
N CYS A 25 11.73 -11.30 14.74
CA CYS A 25 12.61 -10.88 15.84
C CYS A 25 13.07 -12.09 16.68
N ASP A 26 12.13 -12.91 17.15
CA ASP A 26 12.43 -14.05 18.04
C ASP A 26 13.37 -15.07 17.34
N ASN A 27 13.13 -15.36 16.06
CA ASN A 27 14.02 -16.22 15.28
C ASN A 27 15.40 -15.56 15.08
N SER A 28 15.45 -14.25 14.86
CA SER A 28 16.71 -13.51 14.68
C SER A 28 17.56 -13.48 15.95
N GLU A 29 16.96 -13.34 17.13
CA GLU A 29 17.66 -13.43 18.41
C GLU A 29 18.27 -14.83 18.63
N ARG A 30 17.56 -15.89 18.26
CA ARG A 30 18.08 -17.27 18.29
C ARG A 30 19.26 -17.45 17.35
N ILE A 31 19.18 -16.94 16.11
CA ILE A 31 20.31 -16.96 15.16
C ILE A 31 21.52 -16.27 15.80
N CYS A 32 21.34 -15.08 16.36
CA CYS A 32 22.42 -14.35 17.01
C CYS A 32 23.06 -15.15 18.16
N SER A 33 22.25 -15.74 19.04
CA SER A 33 22.74 -16.54 20.17
C SER A 33 23.50 -17.79 19.72
N ASP A 34 22.96 -18.54 18.77
CA ASP A 34 23.58 -19.77 18.26
C ASP A 34 24.88 -19.47 17.52
N ALA A 35 24.86 -18.44 16.67
CA ALA A 35 26.02 -17.99 15.90
C ALA A 35 27.15 -17.48 16.82
N GLU A 36 26.81 -16.80 17.92
CA GLU A 36 27.78 -16.39 18.94
C GLU A 36 28.43 -17.59 19.65
N ALA A 37 27.65 -18.63 19.97
CA ALA A 37 28.16 -19.81 20.66
C ALA A 37 29.20 -20.59 19.83
N ILE A 38 29.09 -20.54 18.50
CA ILE A 38 29.99 -21.25 17.57
C ILE A 38 31.00 -20.34 16.86
N GLY A 39 30.94 -19.02 17.09
CA GLY A 39 31.82 -18.04 16.42
C GLY A 39 31.52 -17.81 14.94
N ASP A 40 30.31 -18.09 14.46
CA ASP A 40 29.90 -17.84 13.08
C ASP A 40 29.45 -16.38 12.87
N LEU A 41 30.39 -15.55 12.43
CA LEU A 41 30.11 -14.14 12.23
C LEU A 41 29.13 -13.85 11.07
N GLN A 42 29.11 -14.67 10.01
CA GLN A 42 28.21 -14.48 8.88
C GLN A 42 26.75 -14.63 9.30
N SER A 43 26.45 -15.74 10.01
CA SER A 43 25.11 -16.00 10.53
C SER A 43 24.71 -14.97 11.59
N TRP A 44 25.66 -14.53 12.43
CA TRP A 44 25.40 -13.46 13.41
C TRP A 44 25.03 -12.14 12.72
N LEU A 45 25.78 -11.70 11.71
CA LEU A 45 25.48 -10.48 10.95
C LEU A 45 24.14 -10.56 10.21
N PHE A 46 23.76 -11.75 9.73
CA PHE A 46 22.45 -12.00 9.15
C PHE A 46 21.32 -11.83 10.19
N GLY A 47 21.46 -12.44 11.37
CA GLY A 47 20.49 -12.32 12.46
C GLY A 47 20.33 -10.88 12.93
N VAL A 48 21.46 -10.19 13.12
CA VAL A 48 21.53 -8.76 13.46
C VAL A 48 20.75 -7.91 12.46
N ARG A 49 20.92 -8.13 11.15
CA ARG A 49 20.22 -7.37 10.10
C ARG A 49 18.70 -7.52 10.21
N PHE A 50 18.21 -8.77 10.30
CA PHE A 50 16.76 -9.03 10.40
C PHE A 50 16.19 -8.52 11.73
N LEU A 51 16.96 -8.58 12.81
CA LEU A 51 16.57 -8.00 14.09
C LEU A 51 16.38 -6.48 13.98
N ILE A 52 17.28 -5.75 13.29
CA ILE A 52 17.11 -4.30 13.03
C ILE A 52 15.82 -4.05 12.25
N GLN A 53 15.63 -4.76 11.13
CA GLN A 53 14.49 -4.56 10.23
C GLN A 53 13.16 -4.83 10.93
N ALA A 54 13.02 -5.99 11.57
CA ALA A 54 11.80 -6.36 12.27
C ALA A 54 11.54 -5.48 13.51
N SER A 55 12.58 -5.14 14.29
CA SER A 55 12.43 -4.26 15.46
C SER A 55 12.05 -2.83 15.06
N SER A 56 12.53 -2.36 13.91
CA SER A 56 12.13 -1.06 13.34
C SER A 56 10.65 -1.04 12.97
N GLU A 57 10.14 -2.11 12.37
CA GLU A 57 8.71 -2.26 12.08
C GLU A 57 7.87 -2.31 13.36
N LEU A 58 8.35 -3.00 14.40
CA LEU A 58 7.69 -3.05 15.72
C LEU A 58 7.83 -1.74 16.52
N GLY A 59 8.74 -0.84 16.15
CA GLY A 59 9.08 0.36 16.94
C GLY A 59 9.78 0.04 18.27
N LYS A 60 10.47 -1.11 18.36
CA LYS A 60 11.13 -1.62 19.58
C LYS A 60 12.67 -1.55 19.44
N LEU A 61 13.22 -0.35 19.32
CA LEU A 61 14.66 -0.17 19.06
C LEU A 61 15.56 -0.61 20.23
N ASP A 62 15.01 -0.72 21.45
CA ASP A 62 15.78 -1.05 22.66
C ASP A 62 16.42 -2.45 22.63
N HIS A 63 15.77 -3.44 21.98
CA HIS A 63 16.27 -4.82 21.90
C HIS A 63 17.59 -4.95 21.16
N PHE A 64 17.94 -3.96 20.32
CA PHE A 64 19.11 -4.04 19.46
C PHE A 64 20.40 -3.50 20.11
N HIS A 65 20.31 -2.73 21.20
CA HIS A 65 21.46 -2.03 21.78
C HIS A 65 22.66 -2.94 22.13
N LYS A 66 22.40 -4.18 22.58
CA LYS A 66 23.44 -5.16 22.89
C LYS A 66 24.27 -5.57 21.68
N HIS A 67 23.62 -5.85 20.54
CA HIS A 67 24.33 -6.25 19.32
C HIS A 67 25.04 -5.05 18.69
N PHE A 68 24.45 -3.87 18.84
CA PHE A 68 25.01 -2.65 18.31
C PHE A 68 26.34 -2.24 18.96
N SER A 69 26.45 -2.31 20.28
CA SER A 69 27.70 -1.99 20.98
C SER A 69 28.85 -2.90 20.52
N LYS A 70 28.54 -4.16 20.19
CA LYS A 70 29.49 -5.12 19.61
C LYS A 70 29.87 -4.79 18.16
N LEU A 71 28.94 -4.30 17.33
CA LEU A 71 29.24 -3.86 15.95
C LEU A 71 30.20 -2.66 15.93
N LEU A 72 30.01 -1.69 16.83
CA LEU A 72 30.81 -0.46 16.84
C LEU A 72 32.29 -0.68 17.16
N VAL A 73 32.59 -1.68 17.98
CA VAL A 73 33.97 -2.02 18.36
C VAL A 73 34.61 -3.02 17.40
N TYR A 74 33.90 -3.41 16.34
CA TYR A 74 34.40 -4.38 15.38
C TYR A 74 35.39 -3.72 14.41
N GLU A 75 36.67 -4.05 14.54
CA GLU A 75 37.76 -3.44 13.77
C GLU A 75 38.01 -4.15 12.43
N LYS A 76 38.35 -3.36 11.39
CA LYS A 76 38.62 -3.84 10.03
C LYS A 76 39.71 -4.91 9.97
N GLU A 77 40.76 -4.76 10.78
CA GLU A 77 41.94 -5.63 10.77
C GLU A 77 41.63 -7.08 11.15
N ASN A 78 40.49 -7.31 11.80
CA ASN A 78 40.06 -8.61 12.28
C ASN A 78 39.09 -9.34 11.31
N ALA A 79 38.86 -8.81 10.10
CA ALA A 79 37.88 -9.35 9.15
C ALA A 79 38.31 -9.31 7.68
N SER A 80 37.70 -10.19 6.89
CA SER A 80 37.69 -10.03 5.43
C SER A 80 36.93 -8.75 5.04
N SER A 81 37.26 -8.18 3.88
CA SER A 81 36.56 -7.01 3.34
C SER A 81 35.04 -7.25 3.21
N GLU A 82 34.63 -8.48 2.87
CA GLU A 82 33.23 -8.90 2.83
C GLU A 82 32.52 -8.74 4.19
N ILE A 83 33.11 -9.31 5.24
CA ILE A 83 32.56 -9.27 6.60
C ILE A 83 32.50 -7.83 7.10
N TYR A 84 33.58 -7.07 6.90
CA TYR A 84 33.64 -5.69 7.35
C TYR A 84 32.62 -4.81 6.62
N GLY A 85 32.41 -5.04 5.32
CA GLY A 85 31.32 -4.41 4.56
C GLY A 85 29.94 -4.71 5.13
N LYS A 86 29.66 -5.94 5.54
CA LYS A 86 28.41 -6.33 6.21
C LYS A 86 28.24 -5.71 7.61
N VAL A 87 29.33 -5.57 8.37
CA VAL A 87 29.33 -4.83 9.66
C VAL A 87 28.93 -3.38 9.42
N LEU A 88 29.60 -2.69 8.49
CA LEU A 88 29.30 -1.30 8.15
C LEU A 88 27.86 -1.13 7.65
N HIS A 89 27.36 -2.06 6.82
CA HIS A 89 25.98 -2.08 6.37
C HIS A 89 24.99 -2.12 7.54
N ASN A 90 25.20 -3.03 8.51
CA ASN A 90 24.33 -3.14 9.67
C ASN A 90 24.39 -1.90 10.58
N ILE A 91 25.55 -1.25 10.72
CA ILE A 91 25.67 0.03 11.42
C ILE A 91 24.88 1.12 10.70
N GLY A 92 24.95 1.18 9.37
CA GLY A 92 24.16 2.11 8.56
C GLY A 92 22.65 1.90 8.71
N LEU A 93 22.18 0.65 8.71
CA LEU A 93 20.76 0.32 8.94
C LEU A 93 20.30 0.78 10.32
N TRP A 94 21.13 0.63 11.35
CA TRP A 94 20.81 1.13 12.68
C TRP A 94 20.72 2.66 12.72
N LYS A 95 21.66 3.37 12.10
CA LYS A 95 21.63 4.83 11.99
C LYS A 95 20.37 5.30 11.27
N MET A 96 20.01 4.64 10.19
CA MET A 96 18.77 4.92 9.46
C MET A 96 17.52 4.65 10.32
N ALA A 97 17.50 3.58 11.10
CA ALA A 97 16.40 3.28 12.03
C ALA A 97 16.24 4.34 13.14
N LEU A 98 17.33 5.01 13.53
CA LEU A 98 17.32 6.16 14.44
C LEU A 98 16.96 7.50 13.76
N GLY A 99 16.78 7.50 12.43
CA GLY A 99 16.53 8.70 11.64
C GLY A 99 17.78 9.51 11.28
N ASP A 100 18.98 9.01 11.60
CA ASP A 100 20.27 9.62 11.30
C ASP A 100 20.74 9.25 9.89
N ASN A 101 20.04 9.78 8.89
CA ASN A 101 20.27 9.46 7.47
C ASN A 101 21.64 9.93 6.97
N THR A 102 22.19 11.02 7.53
CA THR A 102 23.50 11.54 7.15
C THR A 102 24.61 10.54 7.47
N HIS A 103 24.68 10.05 8.71
CA HIS A 103 25.68 9.04 9.07
C HIS A 103 25.36 7.69 8.43
N ALA A 104 24.08 7.32 8.28
CA ALA A 104 23.70 6.10 7.56
C ALA A 104 24.28 6.07 6.14
N LYS A 105 24.15 7.18 5.40
CA LYS A 105 24.73 7.36 4.05
C LYS A 105 26.25 7.16 4.04
N GLU A 106 26.97 7.74 5.00
CA GLU A 106 28.43 7.56 5.10
C GLU A 106 28.82 6.10 5.33
N TYR A 107 28.12 5.39 6.24
CA TYR A 107 28.36 3.97 6.49
C TYR A 107 28.02 3.10 5.30
N PHE A 108 26.91 3.38 4.60
CA PHE A 108 26.55 2.66 3.38
C PHE A 108 27.55 2.86 2.24
N GLN A 109 28.10 4.08 2.07
CA GLN A 109 29.14 4.34 1.08
C GLN A 109 30.43 3.57 1.38
N LYS A 110 30.84 3.51 2.65
CA LYS A 110 32.00 2.71 3.08
C LYS A 110 31.74 1.22 2.87
N ALA A 111 30.57 0.73 3.26
CA ALA A 111 30.16 -0.65 3.04
C ALA A 111 30.14 -1.02 1.55
N LEU A 112 29.66 -0.12 0.70
CA LEU A 112 29.58 -0.32 -0.75
C LEU A 112 30.97 -0.51 -1.34
N HIS A 113 31.96 0.28 -0.90
CA HIS A 113 33.35 0.14 -1.33
C HIS A 113 33.92 -1.24 -0.98
N GLU A 114 33.79 -1.66 0.29
CA GLU A 114 34.30 -2.95 0.77
C GLU A 114 33.60 -4.14 0.07
N CYS A 115 32.28 -4.16 0.02
CA CYS A 115 31.52 -5.24 -0.61
C CYS A 115 31.77 -5.32 -2.12
N THR A 116 32.03 -4.19 -2.80
CA THR A 116 32.40 -4.19 -4.22
C THR A 116 33.77 -4.84 -4.44
N GLN A 117 34.76 -4.53 -3.59
CA GLN A 117 36.08 -5.17 -3.66
C GLN A 117 36.01 -6.66 -3.37
N ALA A 118 35.16 -7.05 -2.43
CA ALA A 118 34.89 -8.45 -2.08
C ALA A 118 34.02 -9.20 -3.10
N GLN A 119 33.48 -8.54 -4.13
CA GLN A 119 32.53 -9.09 -5.10
C GLN A 119 31.26 -9.67 -4.47
N ASP A 120 30.84 -9.16 -3.30
CA ASP A 120 29.55 -9.49 -2.69
C ASP A 120 28.42 -8.69 -3.34
N LEU A 121 28.04 -9.12 -4.54
CA LEU A 121 27.06 -8.42 -5.37
C LEU A 121 25.65 -8.40 -4.75
N GLU A 122 25.31 -9.39 -3.91
CA GLU A 122 24.04 -9.39 -3.17
C GLU A 122 24.02 -8.22 -2.19
N THR A 123 25.03 -8.08 -1.33
CA THR A 123 25.10 -6.97 -0.37
C THR A 123 25.24 -5.63 -1.08
N VAL A 124 25.98 -5.55 -2.19
CA VAL A 124 26.05 -4.35 -3.05
C VAL A 124 24.66 -3.93 -3.53
N SER A 125 23.82 -4.87 -3.97
CA SER A 125 22.46 -4.54 -4.44
C SER A 125 21.59 -3.94 -3.34
N ARG A 126 21.68 -4.45 -2.10
CA ARG A 126 21.00 -3.89 -0.92
C ARG A 126 21.54 -2.49 -0.59
N LEU A 127 22.85 -2.32 -0.56
CA LEU A 127 23.47 -1.03 -0.24
C LEU A 127 23.09 0.06 -1.24
N LEU A 128 23.00 -0.26 -2.54
CA LEU A 128 22.51 0.69 -3.54
C LEU A 128 21.06 1.10 -3.27
N GLN A 129 20.21 0.15 -2.89
CA GLN A 129 18.84 0.46 -2.49
C GLN A 129 18.79 1.37 -1.25
N GLU A 130 19.53 1.03 -0.19
CA GLU A 130 19.54 1.83 1.04
C GLU A 130 20.11 3.24 0.81
N LEU A 131 21.14 3.36 -0.04
CA LEU A 131 21.65 4.64 -0.49
C LEU A 131 20.60 5.47 -1.23
N ALA A 132 19.80 4.85 -2.10
CA ALA A 132 18.68 5.55 -2.74
C ALA A 132 17.65 6.06 -1.71
N ILE A 133 17.31 5.24 -0.70
CA ILE A 133 16.36 5.60 0.34
C ILE A 133 16.84 6.81 1.16
N VAL A 134 18.12 6.83 1.57
CA VAL A 134 18.64 7.96 2.36
C VAL A 134 18.92 9.21 1.51
N THR A 135 19.01 9.09 0.18
CA THR A 135 19.33 10.21 -0.72
C THR A 135 18.14 10.79 -1.47
N MET A 136 17.00 10.09 -1.57
CA MET A 136 15.88 10.50 -2.43
C MET A 136 15.36 11.93 -2.18
N ASN A 137 15.34 12.37 -0.93
CA ASN A 137 14.89 13.73 -0.58
C ASN A 137 15.95 14.81 -0.86
N GLU A 138 17.24 14.46 -0.79
CA GLU A 138 18.35 15.40 -1.00
C GLU A 138 18.69 15.55 -2.49
N ASN A 139 18.72 14.43 -3.20
CA ASN A 139 19.18 14.33 -4.58
C ASN A 139 18.45 13.19 -5.31
N PRO A 140 17.23 13.44 -5.82
CA PRO A 140 16.41 12.41 -6.46
C PRO A 140 17.07 11.83 -7.73
N ILE A 141 17.87 12.63 -8.43
CA ILE A 141 18.62 12.18 -9.62
C ILE A 141 19.67 11.11 -9.23
N GLU A 142 20.38 11.33 -8.13
CA GLU A 142 21.37 10.37 -7.64
C GLU A 142 20.69 9.11 -7.08
N ALA A 143 19.58 9.26 -6.36
CA ALA A 143 18.78 8.13 -5.88
C ALA A 143 18.31 7.24 -7.04
N LEU A 144 17.81 7.83 -8.14
CA LEU A 144 17.43 7.08 -9.34
C LEU A 144 18.62 6.31 -9.95
N LYS A 145 19.81 6.89 -9.99
CA LYS A 145 21.02 6.19 -10.46
C LYS A 145 21.38 4.98 -9.60
N TYR A 146 21.23 5.10 -8.28
CA TYR A 146 21.43 3.96 -7.38
C TYR A 146 20.38 2.88 -7.61
N LEU A 147 19.11 3.26 -7.77
CA LEU A 147 18.02 2.33 -8.05
C LEU A 147 18.18 1.62 -9.38
N ASP A 148 18.58 2.31 -10.45
CA ASP A 148 18.78 1.69 -11.77
C ASP A 148 19.90 0.64 -11.72
N LYS A 149 21.00 0.92 -11.00
CA LYS A 149 22.07 -0.06 -10.77
C LYS A 149 21.59 -1.24 -9.93
N ALA A 150 20.82 -0.99 -8.87
CA ALA A 150 20.27 -2.03 -8.01
C ALA A 150 19.29 -2.93 -8.78
N LEU A 151 18.41 -2.36 -9.59
CA LEU A 151 17.45 -3.11 -10.41
C LEU A 151 18.15 -4.03 -11.43
N LEU A 152 19.23 -3.55 -12.05
CA LEU A 152 20.05 -4.37 -12.95
C LEU A 152 20.67 -5.56 -12.21
N LEU A 153 21.35 -5.31 -11.09
CA LEU A 153 22.00 -6.37 -10.30
C LEU A 153 21.00 -7.38 -9.74
N THR A 154 19.88 -6.90 -9.19
CA THR A 154 18.85 -7.78 -8.62
C THR A 154 18.15 -8.62 -9.68
N GLN A 155 18.03 -8.13 -10.91
CA GLN A 155 17.53 -8.92 -12.03
C GLN A 155 18.51 -10.04 -12.40
N GLU A 156 19.80 -9.74 -12.55
CA GLU A 156 20.82 -10.75 -12.87
C GLU A 156 20.97 -11.82 -11.78
N LEU A 157 20.83 -11.42 -10.50
CA LEU A 157 20.96 -12.30 -9.35
C LEU A 157 19.63 -12.96 -8.92
N ASN A 158 18.51 -12.66 -9.59
CA ASN A 158 17.16 -13.13 -9.22
C ASN A 158 16.76 -12.79 -7.76
N LEU A 159 17.10 -11.59 -7.31
CA LEU A 159 16.82 -11.09 -5.96
C LEU A 159 15.46 -10.36 -5.92
N GLU A 160 14.38 -11.12 -6.05
CA GLU A 160 13.01 -10.60 -6.26
C GLU A 160 12.52 -9.65 -5.14
N GLU A 161 12.90 -9.91 -3.89
CA GLU A 161 12.52 -9.05 -2.75
C GLU A 161 13.12 -7.65 -2.88
N ILE A 162 14.43 -7.56 -3.12
CA ILE A 162 15.15 -6.29 -3.28
C ILE A 162 14.68 -5.61 -4.56
N HIS A 163 14.53 -6.35 -5.65
CA HIS A 163 14.04 -5.82 -6.91
C HIS A 163 12.67 -5.14 -6.76
N THR A 164 11.73 -5.84 -6.11
CA THR A 164 10.39 -5.32 -5.83
C THR A 164 10.45 -4.06 -4.98
N SER A 165 11.26 -4.09 -3.92
CA SER A 165 11.40 -2.95 -3.02
C SER A 165 12.08 -1.74 -3.71
N CYS A 166 13.05 -1.95 -4.60
CA CYS A 166 13.61 -0.89 -5.45
C CYS A 166 12.55 -0.22 -6.34
N LEU A 167 11.62 -0.98 -6.92
CA LEU A 167 10.52 -0.42 -7.71
C LEU A 167 9.58 0.45 -6.86
N VAL A 168 9.32 0.06 -5.61
CA VAL A 168 8.55 0.88 -4.65
C VAL A 168 9.26 2.20 -4.38
N VAL A 169 10.55 2.16 -4.05
CA VAL A 169 11.36 3.38 -3.80
C VAL A 169 11.40 4.26 -5.05
N LYS A 170 11.54 3.66 -6.23
CA LYS A 170 11.51 4.39 -7.51
C LYS A 170 10.19 5.12 -7.74
N SER A 171 9.07 4.49 -7.37
CA SER A 171 7.75 5.14 -7.39
C SER A 171 7.67 6.34 -6.46
N HIS A 172 8.23 6.25 -5.24
CA HIS A 172 8.31 7.39 -4.32
C HIS A 172 9.08 8.55 -4.95
N VAL A 173 10.29 8.28 -5.47
CA VAL A 173 11.12 9.31 -6.11
C VAL A 173 10.41 9.96 -7.30
N PHE A 174 9.75 9.17 -8.16
CA PHE A 174 8.99 9.73 -9.28
C PHE A 174 7.81 10.58 -8.84
N LEU A 175 7.11 10.18 -7.77
CA LEU A 175 5.99 10.95 -7.25
C LEU A 175 6.44 12.30 -6.69
N ASP A 176 7.55 12.33 -5.95
CA ASP A 176 8.15 13.56 -5.41
C ASP A 176 8.57 14.53 -6.53
N GLU A 177 9.10 13.98 -7.63
CA GLU A 177 9.44 14.71 -8.85
C GLU A 177 8.21 15.06 -9.72
N LYS A 178 6.98 14.84 -9.22
CA LYS A 178 5.70 15.11 -9.90
C LYS A 178 5.51 14.32 -11.21
N ARG A 179 6.20 13.19 -11.35
CA ARG A 179 6.12 12.26 -12.49
C ARG A 179 5.17 11.11 -12.16
N ALA A 180 3.89 11.45 -11.96
CA ALA A 180 2.88 10.50 -11.49
C ALA A 180 2.68 9.28 -12.42
N ASP A 181 2.81 9.44 -13.74
CA ASP A 181 2.65 8.33 -14.68
C ASP A 181 3.81 7.32 -14.58
N ASP A 182 5.05 7.80 -14.45
CA ASP A 182 6.22 6.94 -14.21
C ASP A 182 6.15 6.25 -12.85
N ALA A 183 5.66 6.98 -11.82
CA ALA A 183 5.43 6.43 -10.50
C ALA A 183 4.38 5.31 -10.53
N LEU A 184 3.34 5.45 -11.36
CA LEU A 184 2.28 4.47 -11.54
C LEU A 184 2.80 3.19 -12.22
N ASP A 185 3.60 3.33 -13.28
CA ASP A 185 4.23 2.18 -13.95
C ASP A 185 5.15 1.40 -13.00
N ALA A 186 6.00 2.11 -12.25
CA ALA A 186 6.91 1.50 -11.30
C ALA A 186 6.17 0.74 -10.19
N ILE A 187 5.10 1.33 -9.62
CA ILE A 187 4.37 0.71 -8.51
C ILE A 187 3.52 -0.49 -8.93
N TRP A 188 2.97 -0.48 -10.16
CA TRP A 188 2.26 -1.65 -10.71
C TRP A 188 3.20 -2.83 -10.94
N LYS A 189 4.40 -2.59 -11.49
CA LYS A 189 5.43 -3.62 -11.63
C LYS A 189 5.83 -4.19 -10.27
N ALA A 190 5.95 -3.33 -9.25
CA ALA A 190 6.20 -3.78 -7.88
C ALA A 190 5.05 -4.66 -7.34
N TYR A 191 3.80 -4.26 -7.59
CA TYR A 191 2.63 -5.02 -7.16
C TYR A 191 2.58 -6.43 -7.77
N GLU A 192 2.77 -6.54 -9.08
CA GLU A 192 2.78 -7.84 -9.78
C GLU A 192 3.87 -8.76 -9.23
N LYS A 193 5.10 -8.26 -9.06
CA LYS A 193 6.20 -9.04 -8.49
C LYS A 193 5.97 -9.43 -7.04
N ALA A 194 5.41 -8.52 -6.22
CA ALA A 194 5.07 -8.81 -4.84
C ALA A 194 4.05 -9.95 -4.73
N GLN A 195 3.05 -9.98 -5.62
CA GLN A 195 2.07 -11.06 -5.68
C GLN A 195 2.69 -12.39 -6.12
N GLN A 196 3.47 -12.38 -7.20
CA GLN A 196 4.13 -13.59 -7.73
C GLN A 196 5.06 -14.25 -6.71
N ASN A 197 5.76 -13.43 -5.93
CA ASN A 197 6.76 -13.89 -4.96
C ASN A 197 6.23 -13.96 -3.51
N SER A 198 4.92 -13.79 -3.29
CA SER A 198 4.30 -13.86 -1.96
C SER A 198 4.93 -12.90 -0.92
N LEU A 199 5.32 -11.69 -1.35
CA LEU A 199 5.92 -10.64 -0.50
C LEU A 199 4.83 -9.83 0.22
N HIS A 200 4.09 -10.50 1.11
CA HIS A 200 2.90 -9.95 1.76
C HIS A 200 3.18 -8.64 2.52
N TYR A 201 4.36 -8.53 3.15
CA TYR A 201 4.74 -7.32 3.89
C TYR A 201 4.80 -6.07 3.00
N LEU A 202 5.20 -6.20 1.72
CA LEU A 202 5.28 -5.08 0.78
C LEU A 202 3.93 -4.68 0.21
N ILE A 203 2.97 -5.61 0.10
CA ILE A 203 1.67 -5.34 -0.54
C ILE A 203 0.98 -4.14 0.10
N VAL A 204 1.00 -4.05 1.43
CA VAL A 204 0.39 -2.91 2.13
C VAL A 204 1.08 -1.60 1.75
N TYR A 205 2.41 -1.54 1.78
CA TYR A 205 3.17 -0.36 1.38
C TYR A 205 2.93 0.03 -0.09
N ILE A 206 2.84 -0.97 -0.98
CA ILE A 206 2.52 -0.78 -2.38
C ILE A 206 1.14 -0.15 -2.55
N LEU A 207 0.12 -0.66 -1.86
CA LEU A 207 -1.24 -0.12 -1.93
C LEU A 207 -1.31 1.34 -1.42
N VAL A 208 -0.56 1.67 -0.36
CA VAL A 208 -0.44 3.05 0.13
C VAL A 208 0.18 3.94 -0.94
N GLN A 209 1.25 3.48 -1.58
CA GLN A 209 1.91 4.26 -2.63
C GLN A 209 1.03 4.39 -3.87
N MET A 210 0.29 3.35 -4.27
CA MET A 210 -0.71 3.44 -5.34
C MET A 210 -1.75 4.51 -5.03
N ALA A 211 -2.27 4.54 -3.79
CA ALA A 211 -3.22 5.57 -3.40
C ALA A 211 -2.65 6.98 -3.55
N ALA A 212 -1.41 7.21 -3.10
CA ALA A 212 -0.73 8.50 -3.24
C ALA A 212 -0.52 8.90 -4.71
N VAL A 213 -0.14 7.95 -5.57
CA VAL A 213 0.03 8.19 -7.02
C VAL A 213 -1.31 8.55 -7.68
N TYR A 214 -2.39 7.81 -7.39
CA TYR A 214 -3.71 8.11 -7.93
C TYR A 214 -4.25 9.47 -7.44
N GLU A 215 -3.95 9.83 -6.20
CA GLU A 215 -4.29 11.14 -5.65
C GLU A 215 -3.56 12.27 -6.37
N ALA A 216 -2.27 12.11 -6.65
CA ALA A 216 -1.49 13.07 -7.45
C ALA A 216 -2.00 13.20 -8.90
N GLN A 217 -2.59 12.15 -9.46
CA GLN A 217 -3.27 12.20 -10.77
C GLN A 217 -4.68 12.83 -10.71
N GLY A 218 -5.18 13.19 -9.51
CA GLY A 218 -6.54 13.69 -9.32
C GLY A 218 -7.63 12.60 -9.36
N LYS A 219 -7.24 11.33 -9.44
CA LYS A 219 -8.14 10.15 -9.48
C LYS A 219 -8.55 9.73 -8.07
N ARG A 220 -9.43 10.53 -7.47
CA ARG A 220 -9.82 10.39 -6.05
C ARG A 220 -10.52 9.08 -5.71
N ASN A 221 -11.31 8.53 -6.63
CA ASN A 221 -12.05 7.29 -6.39
C ASN A 221 -11.11 6.09 -6.31
N GLU A 222 -10.17 6.00 -7.24
CA GLU A 222 -9.12 4.99 -7.28
C GLU A 222 -8.23 5.09 -6.05
N ALA A 223 -7.79 6.30 -5.69
CA ALA A 223 -7.02 6.55 -4.47
C ALA A 223 -7.77 6.01 -3.24
N ALA A 224 -9.06 6.32 -3.08
CA ALA A 224 -9.87 5.85 -1.97
C ALA A 224 -9.99 4.31 -1.91
N ILE A 225 -10.11 3.64 -3.07
CA ILE A 225 -10.11 2.18 -3.14
C ILE A 225 -8.80 1.61 -2.59
N TYR A 226 -7.65 2.11 -3.07
CA TYR A 226 -6.35 1.60 -2.62
C TYR A 226 -6.05 1.93 -1.15
N ARG A 227 -6.46 3.10 -0.64
CA ARG A 227 -6.39 3.39 0.81
C ARG A 227 -7.22 2.39 1.60
N SER A 228 -8.46 2.12 1.18
CA SER A 228 -9.33 1.16 1.85
C SER A 228 -8.74 -0.25 1.87
N LEU A 229 -8.18 -0.70 0.74
CA LEU A 229 -7.48 -1.99 0.65
C LEU A 229 -6.25 -2.03 1.55
N ALA A 230 -5.42 -0.99 1.56
CA ALA A 230 -4.26 -0.88 2.43
C ALA A 230 -4.67 -0.98 3.91
N MET A 231 -5.68 -0.22 4.33
CA MET A 231 -6.22 -0.22 5.70
C MET A 231 -6.73 -1.60 6.14
N LYS A 232 -7.36 -2.34 5.21
CA LYS A 232 -7.83 -3.71 5.46
C LYS A 232 -6.67 -4.70 5.56
N GLY A 233 -5.63 -4.52 4.75
CA GLY A 233 -4.41 -5.34 4.75
C GLY A 233 -3.52 -5.14 5.99
N MET A 234 -3.60 -3.98 6.66
CA MET A 234 -2.78 -3.65 7.84
C MET A 234 -3.10 -4.46 9.11
N GLY A 235 -4.13 -5.33 9.11
CA GLY A 235 -4.46 -6.18 10.26
C GLY A 235 -4.70 -5.42 11.58
N SER A 236 -4.72 -6.17 12.69
CA SER A 236 -4.80 -5.64 14.07
C SER A 236 -3.46 -5.69 14.82
N GLU A 237 -2.43 -6.36 14.29
CA GLU A 237 -1.21 -6.70 15.04
C GLU A 237 0.09 -6.46 14.26
N GLY A 238 1.15 -6.17 15.01
CA GLY A 238 2.54 -6.22 14.53
C GLY A 238 3.21 -4.85 14.42
N SER A 239 3.07 -4.18 13.27
CA SER A 239 3.92 -3.03 12.94
C SER A 239 3.40 -1.70 13.53
N THR A 240 4.25 -1.04 14.31
CA THR A 240 4.03 0.32 14.80
C THR A 240 4.06 1.32 13.65
N ARG A 241 4.90 1.10 12.64
CA ARG A 241 4.96 1.92 11.44
C ARG A 241 3.63 1.87 10.66
N LEU A 242 3.09 0.67 10.45
CA LEU A 242 1.79 0.51 9.80
C LEU A 242 0.66 1.15 10.61
N ARG A 243 0.71 1.16 11.95
CA ARG A 243 -0.27 1.89 12.77
C ARG A 243 -0.24 3.39 12.52
N THR A 244 0.95 3.99 12.40
CA THR A 244 1.10 5.41 12.08
C THR A 244 0.55 5.73 10.69
N VAL A 245 0.89 4.90 9.69
CA VAL A 245 0.36 5.04 8.33
C VAL A 245 -1.16 4.88 8.32
N LYS A 246 -1.70 3.89 9.04
CA LYS A 246 -3.14 3.66 9.20
C LYS A 246 -3.85 4.89 9.79
N ALA A 247 -3.26 5.51 10.81
CA ALA A 247 -3.80 6.73 11.41
C ALA A 247 -3.77 7.93 10.45
N GLN A 248 -2.71 8.06 9.63
CA GLN A 248 -2.60 9.11 8.62
C GLN A 248 -3.66 8.92 7.52
N LEU A 249 -3.76 7.71 6.97
CA LEU A 249 -4.77 7.36 5.96
C LEU A 249 -6.20 7.52 6.47
N ALA A 250 -6.45 7.26 7.76
CA ALA A 250 -7.76 7.50 8.38
C ALA A 250 -8.10 9.00 8.42
N LYS A 251 -7.13 9.88 8.74
CA LYS A 251 -7.31 11.34 8.68
C LYS A 251 -7.58 11.83 7.26
N GLU A 252 -6.86 11.28 6.28
CA GLU A 252 -7.02 11.62 4.86
C GLU A 252 -8.33 11.07 4.29
N ASN A 253 -8.77 9.88 4.72
CA ASN A 253 -10.10 9.37 4.39
C ASN A 253 -11.23 10.19 5.02
N HIS A 254 -10.98 10.92 6.11
CA HIS A 254 -11.93 11.89 6.66
C HIS A 254 -12.06 13.18 5.83
N VAL A 255 -11.30 13.34 4.73
CA VAL A 255 -11.47 14.42 3.75
C VAL A 255 -12.61 14.13 2.74
N SER A 256 -13.21 12.93 2.75
CA SER A 256 -14.50 12.68 2.07
C SER A 256 -15.61 12.39 3.08
N SER A 257 -15.94 13.41 3.90
CA SER A 257 -17.17 13.42 4.71
C SER A 257 -18.42 13.79 3.90
N GLU A 258 -18.28 14.06 2.60
CA GLU A 258 -19.41 14.12 1.68
C GLU A 258 -19.58 12.74 1.05
N ALA A 259 -20.66 12.06 1.44
CA ALA A 259 -21.10 10.87 0.72
C ALA A 259 -21.30 11.22 -0.77
N ASP A 260 -20.96 10.30 -1.67
CA ASP A 260 -21.13 10.45 -3.13
C ASP A 260 -22.56 10.86 -3.49
N LEU A 261 -23.51 10.40 -2.69
CA LEU A 261 -24.92 10.74 -2.74
C LEU A 261 -25.46 11.03 -1.34
N ILE A 262 -25.83 12.29 -1.08
CA ILE A 262 -26.55 12.69 0.13
C ILE A 262 -28.01 12.92 -0.24
N ILE A 263 -28.91 12.10 0.30
CA ILE A 263 -30.35 12.19 0.05
C ILE A 263 -31.01 12.78 1.29
N ASP A 264 -31.53 14.00 1.18
CA ASP A 264 -32.36 14.61 2.22
C ASP A 264 -33.84 14.29 1.95
N SER A 265 -34.38 13.36 2.75
CA SER A 265 -35.77 12.93 2.64
C SER A 265 -36.78 13.97 3.12
N THR A 266 -36.36 14.98 3.88
CA THR A 266 -37.24 16.05 4.38
C THR A 266 -37.38 17.19 3.39
N SER A 267 -36.29 17.56 2.71
CA SER A 267 -36.28 18.66 1.75
C SER A 267 -36.42 18.25 0.28
N PHE A 268 -36.48 16.95 -0.02
CA PHE A 268 -36.46 16.40 -1.39
C PHE A 268 -35.24 16.85 -2.22
N LYS A 269 -34.12 17.13 -1.53
CA LYS A 269 -32.86 17.54 -2.15
C LYS A 269 -31.87 16.40 -2.12
N VAL A 270 -31.08 16.31 -3.19
CA VAL A 270 -30.03 15.32 -3.33
C VAL A 270 -28.74 16.04 -3.70
N LYS A 271 -27.69 15.87 -2.90
CA LYS A 271 -26.35 16.34 -3.25
C LYS A 271 -25.56 15.19 -3.85
N THR A 272 -24.99 15.42 -5.01
CA THR A 272 -24.10 14.49 -5.73
C THR A 272 -22.71 15.09 -5.80
N THR A 273 -21.67 14.25 -5.72
CA THR A 273 -20.28 14.70 -5.94
C THR A 273 -20.03 15.14 -7.38
N SER A 274 -20.73 14.54 -8.35
CA SER A 274 -20.55 14.80 -9.79
C SER A 274 -21.28 16.04 -10.31
N LYS A 275 -22.42 16.43 -9.72
CA LYS A 275 -23.27 17.51 -10.22
C LYS A 275 -23.67 18.56 -9.18
N GLY A 276 -23.41 18.32 -7.89
CA GLY A 276 -23.78 19.21 -6.80
C GLY A 276 -25.22 18.96 -6.30
N SER A 277 -25.84 20.01 -5.76
CA SER A 277 -27.18 19.93 -5.14
C SER A 277 -28.29 20.01 -6.18
N VAL A 278 -29.19 19.03 -6.16
CA VAL A 278 -30.32 18.88 -7.08
C VAL A 278 -31.61 18.84 -6.25
N ASP A 279 -32.56 19.70 -6.60
CA ASP A 279 -33.88 19.75 -5.98
C ASP A 279 -34.88 18.98 -6.84
N PHE A 280 -35.49 17.92 -6.28
CA PHE A 280 -36.45 17.10 -7.00
C PHE A 280 -37.83 17.78 -7.12
N LYS A 281 -38.11 18.83 -6.34
CA LYS A 281 -39.39 19.57 -6.33
C LYS A 281 -40.58 18.59 -6.36
N ASN A 282 -41.43 18.66 -7.38
CA ASN A 282 -42.63 17.83 -7.53
C ASN A 282 -42.38 16.47 -8.23
N GLN A 283 -41.12 16.04 -8.42
CA GLN A 283 -40.77 14.81 -9.13
C GLN A 283 -40.70 13.59 -8.18
N HIS A 284 -41.77 13.37 -7.41
CA HIS A 284 -41.83 12.36 -6.35
C HIS A 284 -41.45 10.94 -6.83
N ILE A 285 -41.95 10.53 -7.99
CA ILE A 285 -41.65 9.20 -8.57
C ILE A 285 -40.14 8.99 -8.80
N LEU A 286 -39.41 10.03 -9.26
CA LEU A 286 -37.97 9.91 -9.48
C LEU A 286 -37.21 9.85 -8.16
N PHE A 287 -37.69 10.57 -7.15
CA PHE A 287 -37.13 10.55 -5.81
C PHE A 287 -37.36 9.19 -5.12
N ASP A 288 -38.56 8.62 -5.25
CA ASP A 288 -38.90 7.30 -4.71
C ASP A 288 -38.09 6.19 -5.39
N LEU A 289 -37.89 6.29 -6.71
CA LEU A 289 -37.01 5.39 -7.46
C LEU A 289 -35.57 5.44 -6.92
N LEU A 290 -35.04 6.65 -6.67
CA LEU A 290 -33.71 6.83 -6.09
C LEU A 290 -33.62 6.26 -4.67
N LYS A 291 -34.62 6.54 -3.84
CA LYS A 291 -34.70 6.06 -2.45
C LYS A 291 -34.74 4.53 -2.40
N LEU A 292 -35.51 3.90 -3.29
CA LEU A 292 -35.57 2.44 -3.41
C LEU A 292 -34.18 1.85 -3.69
N PHE A 293 -33.43 2.40 -4.66
CA PHE A 293 -32.09 1.94 -4.97
C PHE A 293 -31.09 2.22 -3.84
N ALA A 294 -31.15 3.40 -3.22
CA ALA A 294 -30.29 3.81 -2.12
C ALA A 294 -30.45 2.92 -0.88
N GLN A 295 -31.68 2.54 -0.54
CA GLN A 295 -31.97 1.65 0.59
C GLN A 295 -31.56 0.20 0.32
N ASN A 296 -31.37 -0.17 -0.94
CA ASN A 296 -31.12 -1.54 -1.38
C ASN A 296 -29.86 -1.61 -2.28
N GLN A 297 -28.76 -1.00 -1.84
CA GLN A 297 -27.53 -0.91 -2.64
C GLN A 297 -27.04 -2.30 -3.06
N GLY A 298 -26.61 -2.43 -4.32
CA GLY A 298 -26.13 -3.69 -4.90
C GLY A 298 -27.22 -4.70 -5.28
N ILE A 299 -28.48 -4.49 -4.87
CA ILE A 299 -29.62 -5.34 -5.24
C ILE A 299 -30.12 -4.94 -6.63
N ARG A 300 -30.35 -5.95 -7.50
CA ARG A 300 -30.88 -5.74 -8.85
C ARG A 300 -32.40 -5.82 -8.82
N PHE A 301 -33.04 -4.80 -9.38
CA PHE A 301 -34.49 -4.76 -9.56
C PHE A 301 -34.85 -5.01 -11.01
N THR A 302 -35.74 -5.97 -11.23
CA THR A 302 -36.35 -6.22 -12.54
C THR A 302 -37.37 -5.13 -12.88
N LYS A 303 -37.76 -5.02 -14.15
CA LYS A 303 -38.77 -4.05 -14.59
C LYS A 303 -40.10 -4.21 -13.85
N SER A 304 -40.54 -5.46 -13.66
CA SER A 304 -41.75 -5.78 -12.91
C SER A 304 -41.67 -5.32 -11.45
N GLN A 305 -40.53 -5.58 -10.78
CA GLN A 305 -40.33 -5.16 -9.40
C GLN A 305 -40.31 -3.65 -9.23
N LEU A 306 -39.76 -2.91 -10.20
CA LEU A 306 -39.77 -1.45 -10.17
C LEU A 306 -41.19 -0.89 -10.26
N ILE A 307 -42.03 -1.43 -11.16
CA ILE A 307 -43.41 -1.00 -11.32
C ILE A 307 -44.23 -1.29 -10.07
N GLU A 308 -44.11 -2.50 -9.52
CA GLU A 308 -44.85 -2.88 -8.32
C GLU A 308 -44.43 -2.04 -7.10
N LYS A 309 -43.13 -1.80 -6.92
CA LYS A 309 -42.62 -1.11 -5.73
C LYS A 309 -42.73 0.42 -5.77
N VAL A 310 -42.65 1.04 -6.96
CA VAL A 310 -42.63 2.51 -7.09
C VAL A 310 -43.97 3.06 -7.60
N TRP A 311 -44.64 2.34 -8.51
CA TRP A 311 -45.93 2.77 -9.06
C TRP A 311 -47.13 2.03 -8.47
N GLY A 312 -46.94 0.85 -7.87
CA GLY A 312 -48.03 0.07 -7.28
C GLY A 312 -48.95 -0.60 -8.32
N TYR A 313 -48.50 -0.76 -9.56
CA TYR A 313 -49.29 -1.35 -10.64
C TYR A 313 -48.88 -2.80 -10.92
N ALA A 314 -49.80 -3.56 -11.55
CA ALA A 314 -49.45 -4.82 -12.19
C ALA A 314 -48.59 -4.55 -13.45
N TYR A 315 -47.53 -5.31 -13.62
CA TYR A 315 -46.58 -5.08 -14.71
C TYR A 315 -47.14 -5.54 -16.07
N ASP A 316 -47.41 -4.56 -16.92
CA ASP A 316 -47.66 -4.73 -18.36
C ASP A 316 -46.46 -4.21 -19.20
N PRO A 317 -45.72 -5.08 -19.92
CA PRO A 317 -44.59 -4.68 -20.76
C PRO A 317 -44.93 -3.65 -21.84
N ALA A 318 -46.15 -3.66 -22.40
CA ALA A 318 -46.52 -2.80 -23.52
C ALA A 318 -46.52 -1.31 -23.14
N VAL A 319 -46.87 -1.01 -21.89
CA VAL A 319 -46.97 0.35 -21.36
C VAL A 319 -45.75 0.70 -20.50
N HIS A 320 -45.33 -0.22 -19.65
CA HIS A 320 -44.40 0.10 -18.57
C HIS A 320 -42.93 0.09 -18.98
N ASP A 321 -42.55 -0.62 -20.04
CA ASP A 321 -41.15 -0.65 -20.48
C ASP A 321 -40.63 0.74 -20.86
N ASN A 322 -41.44 1.49 -21.60
CA ASN A 322 -41.11 2.86 -21.97
C ASN A 322 -41.14 3.79 -20.74
N LEU A 323 -42.13 3.61 -19.85
CA LEU A 323 -42.22 4.39 -18.62
C LEU A 323 -40.96 4.25 -17.76
N ILE A 324 -40.48 3.02 -17.53
CA ILE A 324 -39.27 2.75 -16.75
C ILE A 324 -38.05 3.37 -17.44
N TYR A 325 -37.90 3.15 -18.74
CA TYR A 325 -36.77 3.67 -19.49
C TYR A 325 -36.69 5.20 -19.42
N VAL A 326 -37.81 5.90 -19.68
CA VAL A 326 -37.89 7.36 -19.60
C VAL A 326 -37.63 7.86 -18.18
N SER A 327 -38.16 7.17 -17.16
CA SER A 327 -37.97 7.55 -15.76
C SER A 327 -36.52 7.40 -15.30
N ILE A 328 -35.86 6.28 -15.63
CA ILE A 328 -34.44 6.06 -15.33
C ILE A 328 -33.56 7.08 -16.06
N LYS A 329 -33.85 7.36 -17.34
CA LYS A 329 -33.12 8.37 -18.11
C LYS A 329 -33.25 9.76 -17.49
N ARG A 330 -34.47 10.14 -17.07
CA ARG A 330 -34.72 11.41 -16.37
C ARG A 330 -34.00 11.46 -15.02
N LEU A 331 -34.00 10.37 -14.25
CA LEU A 331 -33.28 10.31 -12.97
C LEU A 331 -31.78 10.52 -13.17
N ARG A 332 -31.16 9.83 -14.14
CA ARG A 332 -29.73 10.03 -14.49
C ARG A 332 -29.44 11.45 -14.94
N ASN A 333 -30.28 12.00 -15.81
CA ASN A 333 -30.19 13.41 -16.24
C ASN A 333 -30.31 14.39 -15.08
N LEU A 334 -30.94 14.03 -13.96
CA LEU A 334 -30.98 14.88 -12.76
C LEU A 334 -29.70 14.74 -11.95
N LEU A 335 -29.23 13.52 -11.72
CA LEU A 335 -28.12 13.23 -10.82
C LEU A 335 -26.72 13.40 -11.44
N GLU A 336 -26.62 13.34 -12.77
CA GLU A 336 -25.33 13.23 -13.47
C GLU A 336 -25.18 14.35 -14.52
N PRO A 337 -23.95 14.84 -14.80
CA PRO A 337 -23.70 15.84 -15.85
C PRO A 337 -24.01 15.33 -17.25
N ASP A 338 -23.72 14.05 -17.52
CA ASP A 338 -24.05 13.35 -18.76
C ASP A 338 -24.73 12.01 -18.45
N ALA A 339 -25.94 11.81 -18.97
CA ALA A 339 -26.71 10.59 -18.72
C ALA A 339 -26.30 9.39 -19.60
N ASN A 340 -25.47 9.61 -20.63
CA ASN A 340 -24.94 8.53 -21.46
C ASN A 340 -23.77 7.81 -20.78
N SER A 341 -23.08 8.46 -19.84
CA SER A 341 -22.00 7.92 -19.02
C SER A 341 -22.47 7.62 -17.58
N ALA A 342 -23.57 6.89 -17.46
CA ALA A 342 -24.21 6.61 -16.17
C ALA A 342 -23.27 5.88 -15.20
N SER A 343 -23.17 6.42 -13.98
CA SER A 343 -22.35 5.94 -12.87
C SER A 343 -23.20 5.61 -11.62
N ILE A 344 -24.32 6.31 -11.40
CA ILE A 344 -25.14 6.18 -10.17
C ILE A 344 -26.17 5.04 -10.24
N VAL A 345 -26.94 4.98 -11.33
CA VAL A 345 -27.92 3.89 -11.54
C VAL A 345 -27.51 3.11 -12.78
N LEU A 346 -27.03 1.88 -12.59
CA LEU A 346 -26.54 1.01 -13.66
C LEU A 346 -27.59 -0.03 -14.07
N ARG A 347 -27.38 -0.65 -15.23
CA ARG A 347 -28.21 -1.75 -15.74
C ARG A 347 -27.32 -2.90 -16.18
N ASP A 348 -27.65 -4.12 -15.76
CA ASP A 348 -27.08 -5.36 -16.27
C ASP A 348 -28.17 -6.30 -16.81
N ARG A 349 -27.82 -7.57 -17.09
CA ARG A 349 -28.78 -8.58 -17.58
C ARG A 349 -29.88 -8.92 -16.56
N LYS A 350 -29.66 -8.69 -15.27
CA LYS A 350 -30.56 -9.04 -14.17
C LYS A 350 -31.46 -7.87 -13.75
N GLY A 351 -31.11 -6.62 -14.07
CA GLY A 351 -31.96 -5.47 -13.80
C GLY A 351 -31.22 -4.16 -13.62
N TYR A 352 -31.88 -3.21 -12.95
CA TYR A 352 -31.31 -1.93 -12.56
C TYR A 352 -30.83 -1.97 -11.11
N TYR A 353 -29.73 -1.29 -10.80
CA TYR A 353 -29.20 -1.24 -9.44
C TYR A 353 -28.34 0.01 -9.21
N LEU A 354 -28.16 0.35 -7.93
CA LEU A 354 -27.14 1.32 -7.50
C LEU A 354 -25.89 0.56 -7.04
N PRO A 355 -24.71 0.86 -7.58
CA PRO A 355 -23.47 0.14 -7.24
C PRO A 355 -23.10 0.24 -5.75
N PRO A 356 -22.61 -0.84 -5.13
CA PRO A 356 -22.28 -0.86 -3.70
C PRO A 356 -21.02 -0.05 -3.35
N ASN A 357 -20.22 0.35 -4.35
CA ASN A 357 -19.05 1.21 -4.18
C ASN A 357 -19.39 2.71 -4.08
N ILE A 358 -20.64 3.10 -4.31
CA ILE A 358 -21.10 4.49 -4.14
C ILE A 358 -21.51 4.68 -2.68
N THR A 359 -20.89 5.65 -2.01
CA THR A 359 -21.25 5.97 -0.62
C THR A 359 -22.54 6.78 -0.58
N VAL A 360 -23.56 6.26 0.09
CA VAL A 360 -24.87 6.91 0.19
C VAL A 360 -25.16 7.27 1.64
N ARG A 361 -25.57 8.52 1.88
CA ARG A 361 -26.07 8.99 3.18
C ARG A 361 -27.50 9.47 3.04
N VAL A 362 -28.42 8.80 3.71
CA VAL A 362 -29.83 9.23 3.78
C VAL A 362 -30.04 10.00 5.07
N ILE A 363 -30.46 11.26 4.95
CA ILE A 363 -30.92 12.07 6.08
C ILE A 363 -32.43 11.85 6.18
N ALA A 364 -32.83 11.12 7.21
CA ALA A 364 -34.21 10.90 7.62
C ALA A 364 -34.33 11.34 9.08
N ASN A 365 -35.47 11.93 9.46
CA ASN A 365 -35.78 12.22 10.86
C ASN A 365 -35.78 10.94 11.70
#